data_AF-A0AAE1K7J5-F1
#
_entry.id   AF-A0AAE1K7J5-F1
#
_cell.length_a   1.000
_cell.length_b   1.000
_cell.length_c   1.000
_cell.angle_alpha   90.00
_cell.angle_beta   90.00
_cell.angle_gamma   90.00
#
_symmetry.space_group_name_H-M   'P 1'
#
loop_
_entity.id
_entity.type
_entity.pdbx_description
1 polymer ?
#
loop_
_entity_poly.entity_id
_entity_poly.type
_entity_poly.pdbx_seq_one_letter_code
_entity_poly.pdbx_strand_id
1 'polypeptide(L)'
;MTKADLGHADAYINGDFSFVDQDKGPLNFFLILIVNRDNSILNNRGWWAPILFTSCRASAKFFIEHALTNNSLTQARRNISRHYDLSNELFALFLDETMTYSFCVQE
;
A
#
# COMPACT_ATOMS: atom_id res chain seq x y z
N MET A 1 7.29 0.75 -9.09
CA MET A 1 6.07 0.87 -8.26
C MET A 1 5.66 2.33 -8.21
N THR A 2 4.53 2.67 -8.81
CA THR A 2 3.92 4.00 -8.64
C THR A 2 3.42 4.11 -7.20
N LYS A 3 3.72 5.22 -6.51
CA LYS A 3 3.22 5.51 -5.13
C LYS A 3 1.69 5.45 -4.99
N ALA A 4 0.96 5.31 -6.08
CA ALA A 4 -0.49 5.21 -6.13
C ALA A 4 -1.05 4.02 -5.33
N ASP A 5 -0.36 2.87 -5.32
CA ASP A 5 -0.89 1.66 -4.65
C ASP A 5 -0.90 1.80 -3.12
N LEU A 6 0.04 2.58 -2.57
CA LEU A 6 0.12 2.90 -1.14
C LEU A 6 -0.65 4.18 -0.76
N GLY A 7 -1.07 4.98 -1.73
CA GLY A 7 -1.67 6.29 -1.49
C GLY A 7 -2.95 6.24 -0.66
N HIS A 8 -3.79 5.22 -0.85
CA HIS A 8 -5.00 5.05 -0.04
C HIS A 8 -4.69 4.70 1.42
N ALA A 9 -3.67 3.87 1.65
CA ALA A 9 -3.23 3.49 2.99
C ALA A 9 -2.56 4.66 3.71
N ASP A 10 -1.66 5.38 3.03
CA ASP A 10 -1.00 6.56 3.59
C ASP A 10 -2.02 7.65 3.95
N ALA A 11 -2.99 7.93 3.08
CA ALA A 11 -4.03 8.92 3.33
C ALA A 11 -4.93 8.53 4.51
N TYR A 12 -5.25 7.24 4.67
CA TYR A 12 -6.00 6.75 5.83
C TYR A 12 -5.20 6.89 7.14
N ILE A 13 -3.92 6.48 7.13
CA ILE A 13 -3.03 6.55 8.30
C ILE A 13 -2.77 8.02 8.71
N ASN A 14 -2.63 8.92 7.75
CA ASN A 14 -2.44 10.36 7.99
C ASN A 14 -3.73 11.09 8.41
N GLY A 15 -4.89 10.43 8.32
CA GLY A 15 -6.18 11.02 8.69
C GLY A 15 -6.79 11.94 7.64
N ASP A 16 -6.35 11.87 6.39
CA ASP A 16 -6.90 12.67 5.28
C ASP A 16 -8.37 12.30 5.01
N PHE A 17 -8.77 11.07 5.34
CA PHE A 17 -10.16 10.63 5.36
C PHE A 17 -10.37 9.58 6.46
N SER A 18 -11.63 9.37 6.86
CA SER A 18 -12.03 8.38 7.85
C SER A 18 -13.33 7.69 7.45
N PHE A 19 -13.61 6.53 8.03
CA PHE A 19 -14.86 5.81 7.81
C PHE A 19 -15.83 6.07 8.96
N VAL A 20 -17.12 6.16 8.63
CA VAL A 20 -18.20 6.30 9.63
C VAL A 20 -18.28 5.04 10.50
N ASP A 21 -18.12 3.87 9.89
CA ASP A 21 -17.99 2.57 10.57
C ASP A 21 -16.51 2.22 10.68
N GLN A 22 -15.97 2.19 11.89
CA GLN A 22 -14.54 1.95 12.13
C GLN A 22 -14.16 0.47 12.02
N ASP A 23 -15.10 -0.44 12.30
CA ASP A 23 -14.84 -1.88 12.34
C ASP A 23 -14.92 -2.48 10.93
N LYS A 24 -15.97 -2.14 10.19
CA LYS A 24 -16.23 -2.72 8.87
C LYS A 24 -15.99 -1.77 7.72
N GLY A 25 -15.83 -0.47 7.97
CA GLY A 25 -15.60 0.53 6.92
C GLY A 25 -14.41 0.21 6.02
N PRO A 26 -13.21 -0.02 6.57
CA PRO A 26 -12.04 -0.38 5.77
C PRO A 26 -12.23 -1.69 4.97
N LEU A 27 -12.82 -2.71 5.60
CA LEU A 27 -13.11 -3.98 4.95
C LEU A 27 -14.09 -3.82 3.78
N ASN A 28 -15.21 -3.13 4.03
CA ASN A 28 -16.24 -2.84 3.02
C ASN A 28 -15.68 -2.03 1.85
N PHE A 29 -14.77 -1.09 2.12
CA PHE A 29 -14.08 -0.34 1.08
C PHE A 29 -13.31 -1.27 0.13
N PHE A 30 -12.50 -2.20 0.66
CA PHE A 30 -11.79 -3.17 -0.17
C PHE A 30 -12.74 -4.14 -0.88
N LEU A 31 -13.80 -4.60 -0.22
CA LEU A 31 -14.82 -5.47 -0.83
C LEU A 31 -15.49 -4.80 -2.03
N ILE A 32 -15.87 -3.52 -1.92
CA ILE A 32 -16.47 -2.75 -3.02
C ILE A 32 -15.49 -2.63 -4.20
N LEU A 33 -14.20 -2.37 -3.94
CA LEU A 33 -13.18 -2.30 -4.99
C LEU A 33 -12.98 -3.65 -5.70
N ILE A 34 -13.00 -4.75 -4.94
CA ILE A 34 -12.86 -6.10 -5.49
C ILE A 34 -14.09 -6.46 -6.35
N VAL A 35 -15.30 -6.22 -5.84
CA VAL A 35 -16.55 -6.51 -6.55
C VAL A 35 -16.66 -5.69 -7.85
N ASN A 36 -16.18 -4.44 -7.85
CA ASN A 36 -16.24 -3.57 -9.01
C ASN A 36 -15.00 -3.61 -9.92
N ARG A 37 -14.09 -4.58 -9.70
CA ARG A 37 -12.82 -4.68 -10.43
C ARG A 37 -13.00 -4.70 -11.96
N ASP A 38 -13.98 -5.45 -12.43
CA ASP A 38 -14.22 -5.67 -13.86
C ASP A 38 -14.97 -4.49 -14.53
N ASN A 39 -15.58 -3.62 -13.74
CA ASN A 39 -16.23 -2.38 -14.19
C ASN A 39 -15.26 -1.20 -14.27
N SER A 40 -13.94 -1.45 -14.23
CA SER A 40 -12.96 -0.39 -14.27
C SER A 40 -13.00 0.37 -15.60
N ILE A 41 -13.27 1.68 -15.50
CA ILE A 41 -13.28 2.70 -16.58
C ILE A 41 -12.00 2.68 -17.45
N LEU A 42 -10.95 1.98 -17.02
CA LEU A 42 -9.70 1.82 -17.74
C LEU A 42 -9.81 0.94 -18.99
N ASN A 43 -10.86 0.12 -19.12
CA ASN A 43 -11.01 -0.80 -20.26
C ASN A 43 -11.35 -0.10 -21.59
N ASN A 44 -11.79 1.17 -21.53
CA ASN A 44 -12.15 1.98 -22.71
C ASN A 44 -11.06 3.00 -23.14
N ARG A 45 -9.85 2.94 -22.57
CA ARG A 45 -8.74 3.81 -23.00
C ARG A 45 -7.87 3.07 -24.01
N GLY A 46 -7.87 3.54 -25.25
CA GLY A 46 -7.09 2.95 -26.35
C GLY A 46 -5.62 2.74 -25.96
N TRP A 47 -5.13 1.52 -26.21
CA TRP A 47 -3.82 1.01 -25.78
C TRP A 47 -2.63 1.92 -26.14
N TRP A 48 -2.78 2.77 -27.16
CA TRP A 48 -1.71 3.62 -27.70
C TRP A 48 -1.67 5.04 -27.13
N ALA A 49 -2.73 5.51 -26.46
CA ALA A 49 -2.84 6.90 -25.99
C ALA A 49 -1.90 7.26 -24.81
N PRO A 50 -1.61 6.38 -23.83
CA PRO A 50 -0.71 6.70 -22.72
C PRO A 50 0.77 6.35 -22.98
N ILE A 51 1.08 5.49 -23.95
CA ILE A 51 2.40 4.88 -24.04
C ILE A 51 3.50 5.88 -24.41
N LEU A 52 3.23 6.86 -25.27
CA LEU A 52 4.30 7.74 -25.79
C LEU A 52 4.57 8.97 -24.91
N PHE A 53 3.56 9.55 -24.28
CA PHE A 53 3.73 10.77 -23.47
C PHE A 53 3.91 10.51 -21.97
N THR A 54 3.26 9.48 -21.42
CA THR A 54 3.33 9.21 -19.97
C THR A 54 4.53 8.35 -19.61
N SER A 55 4.86 7.35 -20.44
CA SER A 55 5.94 6.40 -20.15
C SER A 55 7.33 7.03 -20.17
N CYS A 56 7.61 7.92 -21.12
CA CYS A 56 8.90 8.62 -21.18
C CYS A 56 9.14 9.51 -19.95
N ARG A 57 8.13 10.28 -19.53
CA ARG A 57 8.23 11.13 -18.33
C ARG A 57 8.38 10.30 -17.06
N ALA A 58 7.64 9.19 -16.95
CA ALA A 58 7.71 8.28 -15.81
C ALA A 58 9.08 7.59 -15.72
N SER A 59 9.61 7.08 -16.84
CA SER A 59 10.94 6.46 -16.89
C SER A 59 12.05 7.46 -16.56
N ALA A 60 12.06 8.65 -17.16
CA ALA A 60 13.08 9.66 -16.86
C ALA A 60 13.08 10.04 -15.38
N LYS A 61 11.89 10.25 -14.79
CA LYS A 61 11.75 10.50 -13.35
C LYS A 61 12.30 9.33 -12.51
N PHE A 62 11.98 8.10 -12.88
CA PHE A 62 12.46 6.90 -12.19
C PHE A 62 13.98 6.77 -12.25
N PHE A 63 14.60 6.96 -13.42
CA PHE A 63 16.06 6.93 -13.58
C PHE A 63 16.75 8.02 -12.78
N ILE A 64 16.21 9.25 -12.78
CA ILE A 64 16.75 10.36 -11.99
C ILE A 64 16.61 10.10 -10.49
N GLU A 65 15.43 9.70 -10.01
CA GLU A 65 15.22 9.35 -8.60
C GLU A 65 16.16 8.21 -8.18
N HIS A 66 16.31 7.17 -9.00
CA HIS A 66 17.17 6.03 -8.72
C HIS A 66 18.66 6.41 -8.67
N ALA A 67 19.13 7.22 -9.64
CA ALA A 67 20.50 7.72 -9.67
C ALA A 67 20.82 8.67 -8.49
N LEU A 68 19.82 9.33 -7.93
CA LEU A 68 19.96 10.22 -6.76
C LEU A 68 19.81 9.49 -5.41
N THR A 69 19.29 8.27 -5.39
CA THR A 69 19.28 7.42 -4.18
C THR A 69 20.66 6.83 -3.90
N ASN A 70 21.53 7.63 -3.30
CA ASN A 70 22.73 7.12 -2.63
C ASN A 70 22.36 6.52 -1.26
N ASN A 71 23.00 5.42 -0.88
CA ASN A 71 22.92 4.82 0.46
C ASN A 71 23.58 5.75 1.50
N SER A 72 22.89 6.84 1.84
CA SER A 72 23.33 7.78 2.88
C SER A 72 22.88 7.30 4.25
N LEU A 73 23.69 7.57 5.29
CA LEU A 73 23.33 7.27 6.67
C LEU A 73 22.02 7.93 7.10
N THR A 74 21.71 9.11 6.55
CA THR A 74 20.46 9.83 6.80
C THR A 74 19.25 9.08 6.25
N GLN A 75 19.36 8.50 5.06
CA GLN A 75 18.29 7.70 4.45
C GLN A 75 18.13 6.34 5.14
N ALA A 76 19.24 5.71 5.54
CA ALA A 76 19.20 4.51 6.37
C ALA A 76 18.47 4.75 7.70
N ARG A 77 18.79 5.85 8.41
CA ARG A 77 18.08 6.26 9.64
C ARG A 77 16.59 6.50 9.40
N ARG A 78 16.23 7.17 8.31
CA ARG A 78 14.82 7.40 7.94
C ARG A 78 14.07 6.11 7.61
N ASN A 79 14.74 5.12 7.02
CA ASN A 79 14.14 3.82 6.76
C ASN A 79 13.96 3.04 8.06
N ILE A 80 14.97 3.03 8.94
CA ILE A 80 14.89 2.37 10.26
C ILE A 80 13.75 2.98 11.10
N SER A 81 13.58 4.30 11.09
CA SER A 81 12.48 4.95 11.83
C SER A 81 11.07 4.63 11.32
N ARG A 82 10.95 4.02 10.13
CA ARG A 82 9.66 3.57 9.57
C ARG A 82 9.39 2.10 9.86
N HIS A 83 10.37 1.37 10.37
CA HIS A 83 10.15 0.03 10.88
C HIS A 83 9.63 0.16 12.31
N TYR A 84 8.39 -0.23 12.52
CA TYR A 84 7.81 -0.32 13.85
C TYR A 84 8.48 -1.47 14.61
N ASP A 85 8.85 -1.22 15.85
CA ASP A 85 9.27 -2.27 16.78
C ASP A 85 8.02 -3.05 17.23
N LEU A 86 7.62 -4.03 16.44
CA LEU A 86 6.55 -4.96 16.78
C LEU A 86 7.11 -6.06 17.68
N SER A 87 6.78 -6.01 18.98
CA SER A 87 7.23 -6.99 19.96
C SER A 87 6.29 -8.20 20.05
N ASN A 88 6.80 -9.32 20.59
CA ASN A 88 5.98 -10.49 20.89
C ASN A 88 4.82 -10.19 21.85
N GLU A 89 4.96 -9.17 22.71
CA GLU A 89 3.90 -8.74 23.62
C GLU A 89 2.68 -8.19 22.87
N LEU A 90 2.90 -7.45 21.78
CA LEU A 90 1.81 -6.98 20.93
C LEU A 90 1.10 -8.15 20.25
N PHE A 91 1.85 -9.11 19.70
CA PHE A 91 1.29 -10.28 19.02
C PHE A 91 0.46 -11.14 19.96
N ALA A 92 0.87 -11.29 21.22
CA ALA A 92 0.14 -12.04 22.23
C ALA A 92 -1.25 -11.46 22.57
N LEU A 93 -1.55 -10.20 22.18
CA LEU A 93 -2.87 -9.60 22.40
C LEU A 93 -3.95 -10.14 21.46
N PHE A 94 -3.56 -10.69 20.31
CA PHE A 94 -4.52 -11.10 19.26
C PHE A 94 -4.22 -12.45 18.62
N LEU A 95 -3.05 -13.05 18.85
CA LEU A 95 -2.76 -14.43 18.48
C LEU A 95 -3.25 -15.39 19.57
N ASP A 96 -3.44 -16.65 19.16
CA ASP A 96 -3.74 -17.74 20.06
C ASP A 96 -2.52 -18.15 20.90
N GLU A 97 -2.71 -19.05 21.87
CA GLU A 97 -1.63 -19.53 22.76
C GLU A 97 -0.46 -20.16 21.99
N THR A 98 -0.70 -20.70 20.79
CA THR A 98 0.36 -21.28 19.96
C THR A 98 1.21 -20.23 19.23
N MET A 99 0.86 -18.93 19.34
CA MET A 99 1.50 -17.81 18.65
C MET A 99 1.55 -18.01 17.13
N THR A 100 0.49 -18.61 16.57
CA THR A 100 0.45 -18.98 15.14
C THR A 100 -0.03 -17.81 14.30
N TYR A 101 0.88 -17.19 13.54
CA TYR A 101 0.55 -16.19 12.52
C TYR A 101 0.32 -16.85 11.15
N SER A 102 -0.68 -17.73 11.07
CA SER A 102 -1.09 -18.38 9.83
C SER A 102 -2.60 -18.64 9.83
N PHE A 103 -3.14 -19.05 8.67
CA PHE A 103 -4.57 -19.37 8.57
C PHE A 103 -4.88 -20.63 9.37
N CYS A 104 -5.89 -20.56 10.24
CA CYS A 104 -6.40 -21.74 10.92
C CYS A 104 -7.51 -22.39 10.09
N VAL A 105 -7.57 -23.71 10.09
CA VAL A 105 -8.70 -24.45 9.52
C VAL A 105 -9.78 -24.53 10.59
N GLN A 106 -10.99 -24.11 10.24
CA GLN A 106 -12.16 -24.25 11.08
C GLN A 106 -12.95 -25.45 10.61
N GLU A 107 -13.08 -26.47 11.46
CA GLU A 107 -13.96 -27.64 11.27
C GLU A 107 -15.42 -27.29 11.61
#